data_AF-A0A7H4N6F9-F1
#
_entry.id   AF-A0A7H4N6F9-F1
#
_cell.length_a   1.000
_cell.length_b   1.000
_cell.length_c   1.000
_cell.angle_alpha   90.00
_cell.angle_beta   90.00
_cell.angle_gamma   90.00
#
_symmetry.space_group_name_H-M   'P 1'
#
loop_
_entity.id
_entity.type
_entity.pdbx_description
1 polymer ?
#
loop_
_entity_poly.entity_id
_entity_poly.type
_entity_poly.pdbx_seq_one_letter_code
_entity_poly.pdbx_strand_id
1 'polypeptide(L)'
;MVRKDFAEKHPDIVKAFAKSAIDAQQPYIANPDEWLKQPENISKLARLSGVPEADVPGLVKGNTYLTAAQQAQELNGPVNKAIIDTAKFLKEQGKVPAAGSDYSQYVTDRFVK
;
A
#
# COMPACT_ATOMS: atom_id res chain seq x y z
N MET A 1 -0.69 -7.70 -0.92
CA MET A 1 -0.78 -8.98 -0.17
C MET A 1 0.14 -10.00 -0.82
N VAL A 2 0.60 -11.01 -0.07
CA VAL A 2 1.41 -12.12 -0.60
C VAL A 2 0.86 -13.45 -0.08
N ARG A 3 0.89 -14.50 -0.90
CA ARG A 3 0.50 -15.85 -0.43
C ARG A 3 1.50 -16.38 0.58
N LYS A 4 1.00 -17.11 1.58
CA LYS A 4 1.81 -17.67 2.66
C LYS A 4 2.93 -18.59 2.15
N ASP A 5 2.60 -19.51 1.26
CA ASP A 5 3.55 -20.47 0.68
C ASP A 5 4.66 -19.81 -0.14
N PHE A 6 4.32 -18.79 -0.94
CA PHE A 6 5.31 -18.01 -1.67
C PHE A 6 6.23 -17.25 -0.72
N ALA A 7 5.65 -16.62 0.31
CA ALA A 7 6.41 -15.85 1.29
C ALA A 7 7.33 -16.71 2.18
N GLU A 8 6.98 -17.97 2.40
CA GLU A 8 7.83 -18.96 3.10
C GLU A 8 8.97 -19.46 2.22
N LYS A 9 8.70 -19.72 0.93
CA LYS A 9 9.72 -20.22 -0.02
C LYS A 9 10.65 -19.13 -0.54
N HIS A 10 10.18 -17.89 -0.62
CA HIS A 10 10.89 -16.78 -1.25
C HIS A 10 10.88 -15.50 -0.39
N PRO A 11 11.29 -15.55 0.89
CA PRO A 11 11.21 -14.41 1.79
C PRO A 11 12.00 -13.19 1.28
N ASP A 12 13.17 -13.41 0.67
CA ASP A 12 14.01 -12.32 0.14
C ASP A 12 13.37 -11.62 -1.06
N ILE A 13 12.64 -12.36 -1.91
CA ILE A 13 11.91 -11.77 -3.04
C ILE A 13 10.79 -10.88 -2.51
N VAL A 14 10.08 -11.31 -1.48
CA VAL A 14 9.01 -10.51 -0.86
C VAL A 14 9.59 -9.25 -0.23
N LYS A 15 10.73 -9.35 0.47
CA LYS A 15 11.43 -8.20 1.04
C LYS A 15 11.90 -7.23 -0.05
N ALA A 16 12.49 -7.74 -1.14
CA ALA A 16 12.94 -6.93 -2.27
C ALA A 16 11.78 -6.22 -2.96
N PHE A 17 10.65 -6.90 -3.13
CA PHE A 17 9.44 -6.30 -3.68
C PHE A 17 8.95 -5.15 -2.81
N ALA A 18 8.80 -5.37 -1.49
CA ALA A 18 8.39 -4.33 -0.54
C ALA A 18 9.35 -3.13 -0.58
N LYS A 19 10.66 -3.39 -0.56
CA LYS A 19 11.69 -2.36 -0.64
C LYS A 19 11.56 -1.53 -1.92
N SER A 20 11.41 -2.17 -3.09
CA SER A 20 11.31 -1.46 -4.37
C SER A 20 10.13 -0.49 -4.42
N ALA A 21 8.98 -0.88 -3.87
CA ALA A 21 7.80 -0.03 -3.80
C ALA A 21 7.98 1.15 -2.83
N ILE A 22 8.53 0.89 -1.64
CA ILE A 22 8.81 1.93 -0.64
C ILE A 22 9.83 2.95 -1.17
N ASP A 23 10.93 2.47 -1.75
CA ASP A 23 11.98 3.31 -2.32
C ASP A 23 11.42 4.21 -3.43
N ALA A 24 10.56 3.67 -4.31
CA ALA A 24 9.95 4.44 -5.39
C ALA A 24 9.03 5.57 -4.90
N GLN A 25 8.42 5.42 -3.72
CA GLN A 25 7.56 6.44 -3.11
C GLN A 25 8.35 7.53 -2.37
N GLN A 26 9.57 7.24 -1.88
CA GLN A 26 10.34 8.18 -1.06
C GLN A 26 10.57 9.55 -1.73
N PRO A 27 10.97 9.65 -3.00
CA PRO A 27 11.19 10.94 -3.65
C PRO A 27 9.92 11.80 -3.73
N TYR A 28 8.76 11.16 -3.96
CA TYR A 28 7.47 11.86 -3.94
C TYR A 28 7.13 12.35 -2.52
N ILE A 29 7.30 11.51 -1.50
CA ILE A 29 7.04 11.89 -0.10
C ILE A 29 7.93 13.07 0.33
N ALA A 30 9.20 13.07 -0.09
CA ALA A 30 10.16 14.10 0.27
C ALA A 30 9.86 15.45 -0.40
N ASN A 31 9.46 15.45 -1.68
CA ASN A 31 9.10 16.68 -2.39
C ASN A 31 8.10 16.38 -3.53
N PRO A 32 6.79 16.40 -3.24
CA PRO A 32 5.76 16.06 -4.23
C PRO A 32 5.80 16.94 -5.48
N ASP A 33 6.01 18.24 -5.32
CA ASP A 33 5.99 19.19 -6.44
C ASP A 33 7.20 19.01 -7.35
N GLU A 34 8.38 18.72 -6.79
CA GLU A 34 9.56 18.45 -7.61
C GLU A 34 9.48 17.10 -8.32
N TRP A 35 8.90 16.09 -7.66
CA TRP A 35 8.68 14.79 -8.26
C TRP A 35 7.70 14.82 -9.43
N LEU A 36 6.63 15.63 -9.30
CA LEU A 36 5.59 15.79 -10.32
C LEU A 36 6.02 16.64 -11.51
N LYS A 37 7.09 17.43 -11.40
CA LYS A 37 7.69 18.13 -12.55
C LYS A 37 8.46 17.20 -13.48
N GLN A 38 8.82 16.00 -13.03
CA GLN A 38 9.61 15.05 -13.82
C GLN A 38 8.72 14.40 -14.89
N PRO A 39 8.92 14.65 -16.19
CA PRO A 39 8.04 14.13 -17.25
C PRO A 39 8.01 12.60 -17.31
N GLU A 40 9.12 11.95 -16.97
CA GLU A 40 9.19 10.48 -16.91
C GLU A 40 8.27 9.88 -15.84
N ASN A 41 8.10 10.55 -14.70
CA ASN A 41 7.21 10.06 -13.64
C ASN A 41 5.76 10.14 -14.14
N ILE A 42 5.38 11.28 -14.70
CA ILE A 42 4.04 11.53 -15.23
C ILE A 42 3.69 10.56 -16.35
N SER A 43 4.56 10.42 -17.35
CA SER A 43 4.32 9.53 -18.50
C SER A 43 4.23 8.05 -18.11
N LYS A 44 5.06 7.57 -17.16
CA LYS A 44 4.98 6.20 -16.64
C LYS A 44 3.64 5.93 -15.95
N LEU A 45 3.19 6.84 -15.08
CA LEU A 45 1.91 6.74 -14.39
C LEU A 45 0.72 6.82 -15.36
N ALA A 46 0.73 7.78 -16.29
CA ALA A 46 -0.31 7.94 -17.30
C ALA A 46 -0.49 6.66 -18.12
N ARG A 47 0.63 6.08 -18.60
CA ARG A 47 0.62 4.83 -19.38
C ARG A 47 0.12 3.63 -18.57
N LEU A 48 0.57 3.46 -17.33
CA LEU A 48 0.20 2.31 -16.50
C LEU A 48 -1.25 2.40 -15.99
N SER A 49 -1.75 3.61 -15.75
CA SER A 49 -3.11 3.86 -15.24
C SER A 49 -4.14 4.06 -16.34
N GLY A 50 -3.72 4.31 -17.59
CA GLY A 50 -4.63 4.55 -18.72
C GLY A 50 -5.34 5.90 -18.65
N VAL A 51 -4.66 6.94 -18.13
CA VAL A 51 -5.21 8.30 -17.96
C VAL A 51 -4.38 9.33 -18.72
N PRO A 52 -4.96 10.49 -19.10
CA PRO A 52 -4.19 11.63 -19.61
C PRO A 52 -3.10 12.09 -18.62
N GLU A 53 -1.96 12.53 -19.13
CA GLU A 53 -0.86 13.05 -18.28
C GLU A 53 -1.28 14.22 -17.40
N ALA A 54 -2.20 15.07 -17.88
CA ALA A 54 -2.73 16.21 -17.15
C ALA A 54 -3.50 15.82 -15.87
N ASP A 55 -4.04 14.60 -15.80
CA ASP A 55 -4.82 14.12 -14.65
C ASP A 55 -3.94 13.52 -13.55
N VAL A 56 -2.72 13.08 -13.91
CA VAL A 56 -1.81 12.36 -12.99
C VAL A 56 -1.50 13.16 -11.72
N PRO A 57 -1.13 14.46 -11.77
CA PRO A 57 -0.82 15.20 -10.55
C PRO A 57 -1.98 15.23 -9.54
N GLY A 58 -3.23 15.39 -10.02
CA GLY A 58 -4.42 15.39 -9.18
C GLY A 58 -4.67 14.02 -8.54
N LEU A 59 -4.53 12.95 -9.33
CA LEU A 59 -4.74 11.58 -8.86
C LEU A 59 -3.70 11.15 -7.81
N VAL A 60 -2.43 11.50 -8.02
CA VAL A 60 -1.35 11.19 -7.08
C VAL A 60 -1.51 12.00 -5.78
N LYS A 61 -1.83 13.30 -5.87
CA LYS A 61 -2.09 14.15 -4.68
C LYS A 61 -3.37 13.77 -3.93
N GLY A 62 -4.28 13.02 -4.55
CA GLY A 62 -5.50 12.52 -3.92
C GLY A 62 -5.28 11.46 -2.84
N ASN A 63 -4.04 10.97 -2.67
CA ASN A 63 -3.69 9.98 -1.67
C ASN A 63 -2.47 10.45 -0.84
N THR A 64 -2.34 9.88 0.35
CA THR A 64 -1.11 9.95 1.14
C THR A 64 -0.30 8.67 0.97
N TYR A 65 1.01 8.77 1.12
CA TYR A 65 1.93 7.66 1.02
C TYR A 65 2.76 7.59 2.30
N LEU A 66 3.25 6.39 2.62
CA LEU A 66 3.89 6.12 3.89
C LEU A 66 5.38 5.92 3.72
N THR A 67 6.16 6.51 4.62
CA THR A 67 7.58 6.14 4.81
C THR A 67 7.71 4.69 5.28
N ALA A 68 8.91 4.12 5.18
CA ALA A 68 9.18 2.77 5.70
C ALA A 68 8.82 2.65 7.19
N ALA A 69 9.15 3.65 8.00
CA ALA A 69 8.85 3.69 9.43
C ALA A 69 7.33 3.73 9.68
N GLN A 70 6.60 4.56 8.93
CA GLN A 70 5.14 4.61 9.01
C GLN A 70 4.51 3.29 8.55
N GLN A 71 5.00 2.66 7.49
CA GLN A 71 4.50 1.34 7.08
C GLN A 71 4.68 0.29 8.17
N ALA A 72 5.84 0.23 8.82
CA ALA A 72 6.06 -0.70 9.93
C ALA A 72 5.11 -0.42 11.09
N GLN A 73 4.85 0.85 11.42
CA GLN A 73 3.90 1.24 12.45
C GLN A 73 2.46 0.84 12.11
N GLU A 74 2.01 1.11 10.88
CA GLU A 74 0.66 0.77 10.41
C GLU A 74 0.43 -0.75 10.38
N LEU A 75 1.44 -1.52 9.97
CA LEU A 75 1.37 -2.99 9.90
C LEU A 75 1.41 -3.66 11.28
N ASN A 76 1.83 -2.96 12.33
CA ASN A 76 1.90 -3.48 13.70
C ASN A 76 0.68 -3.10 14.56
N GLY A 77 -0.52 -3.11 13.97
CA GLY A 77 -1.78 -2.94 14.70
C GLY A 77 -2.88 -2.20 13.93
N PRO A 78 -2.65 -0.96 13.47
CA PRO A 78 -3.66 -0.16 12.77
C PRO A 78 -4.33 -0.88 11.59
N VAL A 79 -3.56 -1.56 10.75
CA VAL A 79 -4.11 -2.32 9.61
C VAL A 79 -5.04 -3.45 10.09
N ASN A 80 -4.71 -4.15 11.17
CA ASN A 80 -5.60 -5.17 11.75
C ASN A 80 -6.93 -4.57 12.19
N LYS A 81 -6.88 -3.43 12.90
CA LYS A 81 -8.08 -2.70 13.31
C LYS A 81 -8.93 -2.26 12.11
N ALA A 82 -8.30 -1.74 11.06
CA ALA A 82 -8.99 -1.33 9.84
C ALA A 82 -9.73 -2.51 9.17
N ILE A 83 -9.12 -3.70 9.15
CA ILE A 83 -9.76 -4.92 8.64
C ILE A 83 -10.97 -5.31 9.51
N ILE A 84 -10.83 -5.28 10.84
CA ILE A 84 -11.92 -5.58 11.79
C ILE A 84 -13.11 -4.65 11.55
N ASP A 85 -12.87 -3.34 11.52
CA ASP A 85 -13.93 -2.34 11.39
C ASP A 85 -14.61 -2.45 10.02
N THR A 86 -13.83 -2.68 8.95
CA THR A 86 -14.37 -2.90 7.60
C THR A 86 -15.20 -4.18 7.51
N ALA A 87 -14.74 -5.30 8.09
CA ALA A 87 -15.47 -6.55 8.08
C ALA A 87 -16.79 -6.45 8.85
N LYS A 88 -16.81 -5.75 9.98
CA LYS A 88 -18.04 -5.47 10.74
C LYS A 88 -19.03 -4.66 9.92
N PHE A 89 -18.59 -3.57 9.31
CA PHE A 89 -19.43 -2.76 8.43
C PHE A 89 -20.01 -3.59 7.28
N LEU A 90 -19.20 -4.41 6.60
CA LEU A 90 -19.66 -5.28 5.53
C LEU A 90 -20.68 -6.33 6.01
N LYS A 91 -20.53 -6.84 7.25
CA LYS A 91 -21.50 -7.76 7.85
C LYS A 91 -22.84 -7.07 8.13
N GLU A 92 -22.80 -5.86 8.69
CA GLU A 92 -24.00 -5.03 8.93
C GLU A 92 -24.75 -4.72 7.64
N GLN A 93 -24.02 -4.53 6.53
CA GLN A 93 -24.58 -4.32 5.19
C GLN A 93 -24.99 -5.63 4.47
N GLY A 94 -24.88 -6.79 5.12
CA GLY A 94 -25.22 -8.10 4.55
C GLY A 94 -24.31 -8.53 3.39
N LYS A 95 -23.10 -7.96 3.26
CA LYS A 95 -22.14 -8.27 2.18
C LYS A 95 -21.23 -9.44 2.52
N VAL A 96 -21.07 -9.75 3.80
CA VAL A 96 -20.37 -10.94 4.29
C VAL A 96 -21.17 -11.61 5.40
N PRO A 97 -21.15 -12.96 5.52
CA PRO A 97 -21.93 -13.67 6.52
C PRO A 97 -21.37 -13.54 7.94
N ALA A 98 -20.06 -13.25 8.07
CA ALA A 98 -19.38 -13.18 9.36
C ALA A 98 -18.23 -12.15 9.33
N ALA A 99 -17.88 -11.67 10.52
CA ALA A 99 -16.75 -10.77 10.76
C ALA A 99 -16.02 -11.26 12.03
N GLY A 100 -14.72 -11.44 11.92
CA GLY A 100 -13.85 -11.83 13.04
C GLY A 100 -13.54 -10.65 13.96
N SER A 101 -13.05 -10.96 15.16
CA SER A 101 -12.56 -9.97 16.12
C SER A 101 -11.05 -9.75 16.04
N ASP A 102 -10.33 -10.58 15.29
CA ASP A 102 -8.89 -10.44 15.03
C ASP A 102 -8.53 -10.99 13.66
N TYR A 103 -7.75 -10.21 12.91
CA TYR A 103 -7.20 -10.52 11.59
C TYR A 103 -5.67 -10.41 11.57
N SER A 104 -5.01 -10.38 12.74
CA SER A 104 -3.55 -10.26 12.87
C SER A 104 -2.79 -11.30 12.04
N GLN A 105 -3.33 -12.51 11.89
CA GLN A 105 -2.75 -13.57 11.04
C GLN A 105 -2.63 -13.21 9.55
N TYR A 106 -3.34 -12.18 9.07
CA TYR A 106 -3.31 -11.71 7.68
C TYR A 106 -2.39 -10.50 7.47
N VAL A 107 -1.74 -10.01 8.54
CA VAL A 107 -0.90 -8.80 8.51
C VAL A 107 0.48 -9.13 9.08
N THR A 108 1.53 -8.60 8.46
CA THR A 108 2.89 -8.75 8.98
C THR A 108 3.76 -7.59 8.56
N ASP A 109 4.64 -7.16 9.45
CA ASP A 109 5.64 -6.11 9.20
C ASP A 109 7.04 -6.68 8.87
N ARG A 110 7.20 -8.01 8.88
CA ARG A 110 8.50 -8.69 8.73
C ARG A 110 9.26 -8.39 7.44
N PHE A 111 8.56 -7.94 6.41
CA PHE A 111 9.13 -7.66 5.09
C PHE A 111 9.44 -6.18 4.84
N VAL A 112 9.07 -5.29 5.76
CA VAL A 112 9.34 -3.85 5.66
C VAL A 112 10.34 -3.37 6.72
N LYS A 113 10.75 -4.26 7.63
CA LYS A 113 11.81 -4.06 8.61
C LYS A 113 13.21 -4.33 8.03
#